data_AF-A0A924D0D9-F1
#
_entry.id   AF-A0A924D0D9-F1
#
_cell.length_a   1.000
_cell.length_b   1.000
_cell.length_c   1.000
_cell.angle_alpha   90.00
_cell.angle_beta   90.00
_cell.angle_gamma   90.00
#
_symmetry.space_group_name_H-M   'P 1'
#
loop_
_entity.id
_entity.type
_entity.pdbx_description
1 polymer ?
#
loop_
_entity_poly.entity_id
_entity_poly.type
_entity_poly.pdbx_seq_one_letter_code
_entity_poly.pdbx_strand_id
1 'polypeptide(L)' 'MSKYYFVGSGIASLAGAVLLIRDGGISGKDIIILEESHEFGGAFDAHGDAEHGYFISGSRMFEAMYQCTFD' A
#
# COMPACT_ATOMS: atom_id res chain seq x y z
N MET A 1 22.08 11.93 4.41
CA MET A 1 20.62 11.74 4.32
C MET A 1 20.33 10.27 4.58
N SER A 2 19.38 9.95 5.46
CA SER A 2 18.96 8.56 5.71
C SER A 2 18.07 8.05 4.57
N LYS A 3 18.08 6.74 4.33
CA LYS A 3 17.15 6.04 3.44
C LYS A 3 16.24 5.15 4.26
N TYR A 4 14.97 5.06 3.87
CA TYR A 4 13.92 4.32 4.57
C TYR A 4 13.41 3.22 3.64
N TYR A 5 13.42 1.97 4.12
CA TYR A 5 13.09 0.81 3.31
C TYR A 5 11.86 0.12 3.86
N PHE A 6 10.92 -0.19 2.98
CA PHE A 6 9.80 -1.09 3.24
C PHE A 6 9.95 -2.34 2.39
N VAL A 7 9.71 -3.51 2.98
CA VAL A 7 9.67 -4.79 2.26
C VAL A 7 8.20 -5.18 2.09
N GLY A 8 7.78 -5.34 0.85
CA GLY A 8 6.40 -5.51 0.40
C GLY A 8 5.70 -4.19 0.08
N SER A 9 4.85 -4.18 -0.94
CA SER A 9 4.04 -3.03 -1.38
C SER A 9 2.58 -3.07 -0.93
N GLY A 10 2.28 -3.87 0.10
CA GLY A 10 0.95 -3.90 0.70
C GLY A 10 0.59 -2.60 1.43
N ILE A 11 -0.67 -2.52 1.88
CA ILE A 11 -1.21 -1.32 2.54
C ILE A 11 -0.38 -0.85 3.75
N ALA A 12 0.24 -1.77 4.49
CA ALA A 12 1.05 -1.42 5.67
C ALA A 12 2.28 -0.59 5.29
N SER A 13 3.03 -1.02 4.26
CA SER A 13 4.20 -0.31 3.75
C SER A 13 3.82 1.02 3.10
N LEU A 14 2.73 1.04 2.32
CA LEU A 14 2.23 2.25 1.70
C LEU A 14 1.77 3.28 2.75
N ALA A 15 1.03 2.84 3.78
CA ALA A 15 0.64 3.70 4.90
C ALA A 15 1.87 4.23 5.66
N GLY A 16 2.85 3.36 5.95
CA GLY A 16 4.10 3.78 6.59
C GLY A 16 4.86 4.83 5.77
N ALA A 17 4.92 4.68 4.45
CA ALA A 17 5.52 5.68 3.57
C ALA A 17 4.77 7.02 3.62
N VAL A 18 3.44 6.99 3.62
CA VAL A 18 2.60 8.20 3.75
C VAL A 18 2.87 8.89 5.09
N LEU A 19 2.92 8.16 6.20
CA LEU A 19 3.19 8.74 7.53
C LEU A 19 4.61 9.33 7.62
N LEU A 20 5.62 8.69 7.02
CA LEU A 20 6.97 9.26 6.95
C LEU A 20 7.00 10.57 6.17
N ILE A 21 6.23 10.68 5.10
CA ILE A 21 6.14 11.93 4.32
C ILE A 21 5.35 12.99 5.10
N ARG A 22 4.13 12.64 5.54
CA ARG A 22 3.15 13.53 6.16
C ARG A 22 3.63 14.04 7.53
N ASP A 23 4.04 13.12 8.40
CA ASP A 23 4.33 13.40 9.81
C ASP A 23 5.84 13.46 10.07
N GLY A 24 6.61 12.64 9.33
CA GLY A 24 8.07 12.60 9.45
C GLY A 24 8.82 13.65 8.63
N GLY A 25 8.16 14.38 7.73
CA GLY A 25 8.78 15.36 6.85
C GLY A 25 9.83 14.77 5.89
N ILE A 26 9.77 13.47 5.64
CA ILE A 26 10.74 12.76 4.81
C ILE A 26 10.41 12.97 3.34
N SER A 27 11.43 13.24 2.52
CA SER A 27 11.26 13.34 1.08
C SER A 27 10.96 11.96 0.48
N GLY A 28 9.92 11.84 -0.37
CA GLY A 28 9.55 10.56 -0.98
C GLY A 28 10.68 9.87 -1.75
N LYS A 29 11.65 10.62 -2.31
CA LYS A 29 12.86 10.07 -2.97
C LYS A 29 13.81 9.31 -2.03
N ASP A 30 13.63 9.47 -0.71
CA ASP A 30 14.40 8.81 0.32
C ASP A 30 13.69 7.56 0.87
N ILE A 31 12.47 7.27 0.39
CA ILE A 31 11.69 6.08 0.74
C ILE A 31 11.74 5.10 -0.43
N ILE A 32 12.12 3.86 -0.14
CA ILE A 32 12.21 2.77 -1.12
C ILE A 32 11.28 1.63 -0.67
N ILE A 33 10.38 1.22 -1.56
CA ILE A 33 9.49 0.07 -1.36
C ILE A 33 9.98 -1.05 -2.27
N LEU A 34 10.29 -2.20 -1.68
CA LEU A 34 10.75 -3.38 -2.39
C LEU A 34 9.59 -4.37 -2.52
N GLU A 35 9.15 -4.64 -3.74
CA GLU A 35 8.10 -5.61 -4.04
C GLU A 35 8.70 -6.79 -4.80
N GLU A 36 8.29 -8.01 -4.44
CA GLU A 36 8.72 -9.22 -5.13
C GLU A 36 7.89 -9.46 -6.40
N SER A 37 6.59 -9.16 -6.33
CA SER A 37 5.66 -9.43 -7.42
C SER A 37 5.72 -8.38 -8.52
N HIS A 38 5.10 -8.69 -9.66
CA HIS A 38 4.98 -7.76 -10.79
C HIS A 38 3.95 -6.65 -10.56
N GLU A 39 3.05 -6.85 -9.60
CA GLU A 39 1.98 -5.90 -9.26
C GLU A 39 2.22 -5.29 -7.87
N PHE A 40 1.63 -4.12 -7.64
CA PHE A 40 1.71 -3.46 -6.34
C PHE A 40 0.38 -3.60 -5.59
N GLY A 41 0.42 -3.49 -4.26
CA GLY A 41 -0.77 -3.48 -3.41
C GLY A 41 -1.00 -4.76 -2.60
N GLY A 42 -0.27 -5.83 -2.91
CA GLY A 42 -0.32 -7.09 -2.18
C GLY A 42 -1.75 -7.64 -2.11
N ALA A 43 -2.30 -7.74 -0.90
CA ALA A 43 -3.66 -8.24 -0.71
C ALA A 43 -4.75 -7.33 -1.28
N PHE A 44 -4.49 -6.04 -1.57
CA PHE A 44 -5.47 -5.15 -2.22
C PHE A 44 -5.46 -5.28 -3.75
N ASP A 45 -5.37 -6.53 -4.23
CA ASP A 45 -5.39 -6.86 -5.65
C ASP A 45 -6.80 -6.77 -6.24
N ALA A 46 -6.86 -6.22 -7.45
CA ALA A 46 -8.05 -6.27 -8.31
C ALA A 46 -7.58 -6.16 -9.77
N HIS A 47 -7.82 -7.21 -10.54
CA HIS A 47 -7.38 -7.29 -11.93
C HIS A 47 -8.39 -8.05 -12.80
N GLY A 48 -8.06 -8.17 -14.09
CA GLY A 48 -8.94 -8.74 -15.10
C GLY A 48 -9.76 -7.69 -15.83
N ASP A 49 -10.61 -8.15 -16.75
CA ASP A 49 -11.38 -7.30 -17.65
C ASP A 49 -12.73 -7.94 -18.02
N ALA A 50 -13.52 -7.25 -18.84
CA ALA A 50 -14.86 -7.71 -19.22
C ALA A 50 -14.85 -8.93 -20.16
N GLU A 51 -13.74 -9.19 -20.86
CA GLU A 51 -13.61 -10.29 -21.81
C GLU A 51 -13.10 -11.57 -21.12
N HIS A 52 -12.13 -11.43 -20.22
CA HIS A 52 -11.45 -12.53 -19.53
C HIS A 52 -11.97 -12.79 -18.11
N GLY A 53 -12.81 -11.88 -17.59
CA GLY A 53 -13.36 -11.92 -16.24
C GLY A 53 -12.55 -11.09 -15.25
N TYR A 54 -13.24 -10.67 -14.18
CA TYR A 54 -12.65 -9.92 -13.06
C TYR A 54 -12.26 -10.85 -11.91
N PHE A 55 -11.16 -10.52 -11.24
CA PHE A 55 -10.66 -11.25 -10.08
C PHE A 55 -10.26 -10.31 -8.94
N ILE A 56 -10.58 -10.73 -7.71
CA ILE A 56 -10.11 -10.15 -6.45
C ILE A 56 -9.79 -11.29 -5.48
N SER A 57 -8.64 -11.26 -4.79
CA SER A 57 -8.30 -12.31 -3.81
C SER A 57 -9.16 -12.26 -2.54
N GLY A 58 -9.94 -11.19 -2.33
CA GLY A 58 -10.90 -11.12 -1.23
C GLY A 58 -11.62 -9.78 -1.10
N SER A 59 -12.66 -9.76 -0.27
CA SER A 59 -13.33 -8.52 0.15
C SER A 59 -12.67 -7.93 1.41
N ARG A 60 -12.79 -6.62 1.60
CA ARG A 60 -12.37 -5.94 2.82
C ARG A 60 -13.55 -5.11 3.32
N MET A 61 -14.00 -5.41 4.52
CA MET A 61 -15.09 -4.70 5.16
C MET A 61 -14.49 -3.64 6.07
N PHE A 62 -14.81 -2.38 5.80
CA PHE A 62 -14.43 -1.27 6.66
C PHE A 62 -15.52 -1.01 7.69
N GLU A 63 -15.10 -0.60 8.87
CA GLU A 63 -15.97 -0.24 9.98
C GLU A 63 -15.54 1.13 10.52
N ALA A 64 -16.48 1.88 11.09
CA ALA A 64 -16.29 3.28 11.45
C ALA A 64 -15.17 3.52 12.49
N MET A 65 -14.82 2.51 13.29
CA MET A 65 -13.78 2.60 14.32
C MET A 65 -12.37 2.33 13.78
N TYR A 66 -12.17 2.20 12.47
CA TYR A 66 -10.85 2.08 11.84
C TYR A 66 -10.17 3.46 11.76
N GLN A 67 -10.02 4.11 12.92
CA GLN A 67 -9.61 5.51 13.05
C GLN A 67 -8.30 5.79 12.32
N CYS A 68 -7.27 4.94 12.47
CA CYS A 68 -5.98 5.13 11.79
C CYS A 68 -6.05 4.99 10.26
N THR A 69 -7.08 4.35 9.71
CA THR A 69 -7.27 4.27 8.25
C THR A 69 -7.93 5.54 7.70
N PHE A 70 -8.71 6.24 8.54
CA PHE A 70 -9.45 7.43 8.16
C PHE A 70 -8.81 8.74 8.65
N ASP A 71 -7.64 8.64 9.30
CA ASP A 71 -6.78 9.77 9.69
C ASP A 71 -5.93 10.30 8.52
#